data_AF-A0AAD2FT26-F1
#
_entry.id   AF-A0AAD2FT26-F1
#
_cell.length_a   1.000
_cell.length_b   1.000
_cell.length_c   1.000
_cell.angle_alpha   90.00
_cell.angle_beta   90.00
_cell.angle_gamma   90.00
#
_symmetry.space_group_name_H-M   'P 1'
#
loop_
_entity.id
_entity.type
_entity.pdbx_description
1 polymer ?
#
loop_
_entity_poly.entity_id
_entity_poly.type
_entity_poly.pdbx_seq_one_letter_code
_entity_poly.pdbx_strand_id
1 'polypeptide(L)'
;MRVSTVLSLTLLTATSATTNAFSSNSNGRAIRPLHLSDYAMESSVDYSLQQQQQQQQQRREDRITLLPPRREMSKLEIEFRDMLEAMIFTDSDMTAITDSRLRALYEGVAASYHEPSVYRAFEVLYEDFAPLRVAGRVVHQKLTSIMKESLEYKIAQLEAVQKFKSFSFDEIESLWSVFTQLTNGRELSVEDAKRCLGTELDELIDSKGLTFEGLLFLYKDLPYEAIVDKLQAALPAESTTTIDELDDKRRRYSQRYDEMLVQFAVWKDFIPDGEGRRLDILRGCFVGSENPKVVEALKIIYVDYAALRMSGNWIFKLVSALMSRATRQQQQQPQQRQGRWFR
;
A
#
# COMPACT_ATOMS: atom_id res chain seq x y z
N MET A 1 -3.11 25.89 -29.97
CA MET A 1 -2.61 25.52 -31.31
C MET A 1 -1.33 24.70 -31.10
N ARG A 2 -1.21 23.53 -31.77
CA ARG A 2 -0.31 22.37 -31.51
C ARG A 2 -0.84 21.45 -30.39
N VAL A 3 -1.71 20.48 -30.70
CA VAL A 3 -1.51 19.14 -31.30
C VAL A 3 -0.99 18.13 -30.27
N SER A 4 -1.90 17.30 -29.76
CA SER A 4 -1.62 15.90 -29.51
C SER A 4 -2.90 15.10 -29.74
N THR A 5 -2.84 14.26 -30.76
CA THR A 5 -3.90 13.42 -31.29
C THR A 5 -3.42 11.97 -31.16
N VAL A 6 -4.37 11.05 -31.01
CA VAL A 6 -4.29 9.60 -31.27
C VAL A 6 -3.94 8.72 -30.06
N LEU A 7 -4.98 8.21 -29.40
CA LEU A 7 -5.24 6.77 -29.22
C LEU A 7 -6.58 6.60 -28.49
N SER A 8 -7.69 6.62 -29.24
CA SER A 8 -9.01 6.17 -28.77
C SER A 8 -9.93 5.88 -29.95
N LEU A 9 -9.80 4.67 -30.47
CA LEU A 9 -10.80 3.90 -31.22
C LEU A 9 -10.46 2.44 -30.85
N THR A 10 -11.31 1.62 -30.25
CA THR A 10 -12.57 1.11 -30.82
C THR A 10 -13.28 0.25 -29.76
N LEU A 11 -14.57 0.50 -29.46
CA LEU A 11 -15.58 -0.51 -29.03
C LEU A 11 -16.93 0.24 -28.80
N LEU A 12 -17.79 0.32 -29.82
CA LEU A 12 -18.97 -0.53 -30.06
C LEU A 12 -20.18 -0.20 -29.15
N THR A 13 -21.07 0.65 -29.67
CA THR A 13 -22.50 0.64 -29.31
C THR A 13 -23.32 0.40 -30.56
N ALA A 14 -23.63 -0.86 -30.85
CA ALA A 14 -24.69 -1.24 -31.76
C ALA A 14 -25.93 -1.58 -30.93
N THR A 15 -26.92 -0.70 -31.00
CA THR A 15 -28.24 -0.85 -30.39
C THR A 15 -29.07 -1.92 -31.11
N SER A 16 -29.78 -2.68 -30.28
CA SER A 16 -30.69 -3.78 -30.58
C SER A 16 -31.69 -3.53 -31.71
N ALA A 17 -31.77 -4.49 -32.63
CA ALA A 17 -32.97 -4.79 -33.39
C ALA A 17 -32.95 -6.28 -33.80
N THR A 18 -33.57 -7.14 -32.99
CA THR A 18 -33.89 -8.52 -33.38
C THR A 18 -35.39 -8.67 -33.47
N THR A 19 -35.89 -8.56 -34.69
CA THR A 19 -37.18 -9.10 -35.12
C THR A 19 -37.06 -10.60 -35.32
N ASN A 20 -38.05 -11.32 -34.79
CA ASN A 20 -38.29 -12.75 -35.02
C ASN A 20 -38.37 -13.07 -36.52
N ALA A 21 -37.58 -14.04 -36.98
CA ALA A 21 -37.89 -14.81 -38.18
C ALA A 21 -37.39 -16.25 -37.98
N PHE A 22 -38.34 -17.10 -37.61
CA PHE A 22 -38.22 -18.55 -37.60
C PHE A 22 -38.09 -19.01 -39.06
N SER A 23 -36.97 -19.63 -39.43
CA SER A 23 -36.85 -20.34 -40.71
C SER A 23 -36.10 -21.65 -40.47
N SER A 24 -36.88 -22.72 -40.51
CA SER A 24 -36.45 -24.11 -40.52
C SER A 24 -35.64 -24.39 -41.79
N ASN A 25 -34.35 -24.67 -41.65
CA ASN A 25 -33.56 -25.26 -42.72
C ASN A 25 -32.85 -26.52 -42.22
N SER A 26 -33.46 -27.66 -42.54
CA SER A 26 -32.96 -29.01 -42.30
C SER A 26 -31.90 -29.36 -43.35
N ASN A 27 -30.63 -29.09 -43.05
CA ASN A 27 -29.51 -29.67 -43.80
C ASN A 27 -28.71 -30.58 -42.86
N GLY A 28 -28.91 -31.89 -43.04
CA GLY A 28 -28.15 -32.94 -42.37
C GLY A 28 -26.68 -32.88 -42.73
N ARG A 29 -25.88 -32.25 -41.87
CA ARG A 29 -24.43 -32.45 -41.83
C ARG A 29 -24.12 -33.47 -40.74
N ALA A 30 -23.38 -34.50 -41.14
CA ALA A 30 -22.87 -35.53 -40.25
C ALA A 30 -22.14 -34.89 -39.06
N ILE A 31 -22.68 -35.10 -37.86
CA ILE A 31 -22.08 -34.71 -36.59
C ILE A 31 -20.80 -35.54 -36.45
N ARG A 32 -19.64 -34.89 -36.60
CA ARG A 32 -18.37 -35.49 -36.17
C ARG A 32 -18.44 -35.67 -34.65
N PRO A 33 -18.09 -36.84 -34.10
CA PRO A 33 -18.03 -37.01 -32.65
C PRO A 33 -17.02 -36.02 -32.10
N LEU A 34 -17.50 -35.05 -31.33
CA LEU A 34 -16.66 -34.14 -30.56
C LEU A 34 -15.86 -35.00 -29.58
N HIS A 35 -14.55 -34.95 -29.73
CA HIS A 35 -13.60 -35.69 -28.93
C HIS A 35 -13.66 -35.14 -27.50
N LEU A 36 -13.94 -35.99 -26.51
CA LEU A 36 -14.14 -35.63 -25.10
C LEU A 36 -12.90 -34.98 -24.43
N SER A 37 -11.78 -34.85 -25.14
CA SER A 37 -10.52 -34.31 -24.64
C SER A 37 -10.48 -32.78 -24.53
N ASP A 38 -11.32 -32.06 -25.27
CA ASP A 38 -11.22 -30.60 -25.35
C ASP A 38 -11.97 -29.90 -24.20
N TYR A 39 -12.91 -30.58 -23.53
CA TYR A 39 -13.62 -30.05 -22.36
C TYR A 39 -12.85 -30.18 -21.03
N ALA A 40 -11.74 -30.95 -21.02
CA ALA A 40 -11.01 -31.21 -19.77
C ALA A 40 -10.02 -30.09 -19.38
N MET A 41 -9.65 -29.19 -20.30
CA MET A 41 -8.66 -28.15 -20.00
C MET A 41 -9.25 -26.88 -19.37
N GLU A 42 -10.47 -26.47 -19.74
CA GLU A 42 -11.09 -25.27 -19.15
C GLU A 42 -11.36 -25.43 -17.65
N SER A 43 -11.67 -26.64 -17.20
CA SER A 43 -11.89 -26.92 -15.76
C SER A 43 -10.64 -26.74 -14.90
N SER A 44 -9.42 -26.83 -15.46
CA SER A 44 -8.18 -26.82 -14.65
C SER A 44 -7.76 -25.42 -14.19
N VAL A 45 -8.13 -24.38 -14.95
CA VAL A 45 -7.74 -22.99 -14.64
C VAL A 45 -8.55 -22.45 -13.46
N ASP A 46 -9.86 -22.73 -13.42
CA ASP A 46 -10.75 -22.28 -12.35
C ASP A 46 -10.35 -22.83 -10.96
N TYR A 47 -9.87 -24.08 -10.91
CA TYR A 47 -9.41 -24.68 -9.65
C TYR A 47 -8.17 -23.98 -9.08
N SER A 48 -7.21 -23.58 -9.92
CA SER A 48 -5.98 -22.91 -9.48
C SER A 48 -6.26 -21.53 -8.87
N LEU A 49 -7.14 -20.76 -9.51
CA LEU A 49 -7.54 -19.42 -9.04
C LEU A 49 -8.28 -19.52 -7.70
N GLN A 50 -9.18 -20.49 -7.55
CA GLN A 50 -9.90 -20.71 -6.30
C GLN A 50 -8.95 -21.06 -5.15
N GLN A 51 -7.95 -21.91 -5.40
CA GLN A 51 -6.96 -22.30 -4.39
C GLN A 51 -6.11 -21.11 -3.93
N GLN A 52 -5.75 -20.23 -4.86
CA GLN A 52 -4.99 -19.01 -4.55
C GLN A 52 -5.82 -18.01 -3.74
N GLN A 53 -7.09 -17.81 -4.09
CA GLN A 53 -8.01 -16.96 -3.31
C GLN A 53 -8.16 -17.48 -1.87
N GLN A 54 -8.27 -18.80 -1.68
CA GLN A 54 -8.30 -19.41 -0.36
C GLN A 54 -7.00 -19.16 0.42
N GLN A 55 -5.84 -19.29 -0.23
CA GLN A 55 -4.56 -19.01 0.42
C GLN A 55 -4.41 -17.54 0.82
N GLN A 56 -4.84 -16.60 -0.04
CA GLN A 56 -4.84 -15.17 0.25
C GLN A 56 -5.80 -14.85 1.41
N GLN A 57 -6.98 -15.46 1.42
CA GLN A 57 -7.94 -15.31 2.51
C GLN A 57 -7.36 -15.84 3.83
N GLN A 58 -6.72 -17.01 3.83
CA GLN A 58 -6.06 -17.54 5.03
C GLN A 58 -4.98 -16.59 5.55
N ARG A 59 -4.10 -16.08 4.67
CA ARG A 59 -3.07 -15.11 5.06
C ARG A 59 -3.66 -13.83 5.65
N ARG A 60 -4.81 -13.39 5.12
CA ARG A 60 -5.53 -12.24 5.65
C ARG A 60 -6.12 -12.53 7.02
N GLU A 61 -6.72 -13.70 7.21
CA GLU A 61 -7.24 -14.16 8.49
C GLU A 61 -6.13 -14.26 9.55
N ASP A 62 -4.98 -14.82 9.19
CA ASP A 62 -3.81 -14.90 10.05
C ASP A 62 -3.35 -13.50 10.50
N ARG A 63 -3.36 -12.50 9.61
CA ARG A 63 -3.05 -11.10 9.96
C ARG A 63 -4.12 -10.47 10.86
N ILE A 64 -5.41 -10.81 10.68
CA ILE A 64 -6.49 -10.33 11.55
C ILE A 64 -6.32 -10.86 12.98
N THR A 65 -5.78 -12.08 13.16
CA THR A 65 -5.54 -12.64 14.51
C THR A 65 -4.52 -11.86 15.33
N LEU A 66 -3.71 -11.01 14.69
CA LEU A 66 -2.74 -10.14 15.36
C LEU A 66 -3.40 -8.94 16.04
N LEU A 67 -4.65 -8.60 15.68
CA LEU A 67 -5.39 -7.56 16.35
C LEU A 67 -5.84 -8.03 17.75
N PRO A 68 -5.88 -7.12 18.75
CA PRO A 68 -6.43 -7.44 20.07
C PRO A 68 -7.82 -8.09 19.95
N PRO A 69 -8.23 -9.04 20.81
CA PRO A 69 -9.54 -9.69 20.69
C PRO A 69 -10.71 -8.72 20.94
N ARG A 70 -11.89 -8.95 20.33
CA ARG A 70 -13.09 -8.07 20.39
C ARG A 70 -13.80 -7.99 21.77
N ARG A 71 -13.12 -8.28 22.88
CA ARG A 71 -13.78 -8.37 24.19
C ARG A 71 -14.01 -6.97 24.77
N GLU A 72 -15.27 -6.67 25.13
CA GLU A 72 -15.67 -5.44 25.83
C GLU A 72 -15.39 -4.11 25.08
N MET A 73 -15.35 -4.15 23.75
CA MET A 73 -15.11 -2.95 22.93
C MET A 73 -16.33 -2.03 22.86
N SER A 74 -16.09 -0.72 22.94
CA SER A 74 -17.08 0.32 22.70
C SER A 74 -17.49 0.33 21.21
N LYS A 75 -18.64 0.95 20.89
CA LYS A 75 -19.10 1.07 19.50
C LYS A 75 -18.06 1.75 18.60
N LEU A 76 -17.29 2.68 19.16
CA LEU A 76 -16.27 3.43 18.42
C LEU A 76 -14.98 2.63 18.24
N GLU A 77 -14.62 1.82 19.24
CA GLU A 77 -13.50 0.87 19.13
C GLU A 77 -13.80 -0.19 18.06
N ILE A 78 -15.03 -0.71 18.02
CA ILE A 78 -15.50 -1.63 16.96
C ILE A 78 -15.39 -0.97 15.59
N GLU A 79 -15.88 0.27 15.45
CA GLU A 79 -15.81 1.01 14.18
C GLU A 79 -14.36 1.24 13.73
N PHE A 80 -13.48 1.65 14.65
CA PHE A 80 -12.06 1.83 14.39
C PHE A 80 -11.41 0.53 13.91
N ARG A 81 -11.70 -0.58 14.59
CA ARG A 81 -11.22 -1.90 14.22
C ARG A 81 -11.71 -2.34 12.84
N ASP A 82 -12.99 -2.19 12.55
CA ASP A 82 -13.56 -2.59 11.26
C ASP A 82 -12.89 -1.83 10.10
N MET A 83 -12.58 -0.54 10.29
CA MET A 83 -11.78 0.23 9.32
C MET A 83 -10.36 -0.32 9.15
N LEU A 84 -9.70 -0.71 10.23
CA LEU A 84 -8.35 -1.30 10.15
C LEU A 84 -8.39 -2.68 9.47
N GLU A 85 -9.34 -3.55 9.81
CA GLU A 85 -9.52 -4.87 9.17
C GLU A 85 -9.80 -4.78 7.66
N ALA A 86 -10.50 -3.71 7.24
CA ALA A 86 -10.71 -3.40 5.83
C ALA A 86 -9.43 -2.93 5.12
N MET A 87 -8.39 -2.52 5.86
CA MET A 87 -7.10 -2.08 5.35
C MET A 87 -5.97 -3.11 5.58
N ILE A 88 -6.29 -4.33 6.03
CA ILE A 88 -5.33 -5.43 6.11
C ILE A 88 -5.19 -6.04 4.71
N PHE A 89 -4.13 -5.63 4.04
CA PHE A 89 -3.72 -6.11 2.72
C PHE A 89 -2.43 -6.93 2.84
N THR A 90 -2.22 -7.86 1.91
CA THR A 90 -0.97 -8.62 1.82
C THR A 90 0.12 -7.76 1.17
N ASP A 91 1.37 -8.21 1.28
CA ASP A 91 2.49 -7.49 0.64
C ASP A 91 2.35 -7.53 -0.88
N SER A 92 1.80 -8.62 -1.44
CA SER A 92 1.46 -8.71 -2.87
C SER A 92 0.39 -7.70 -3.29
N ASP A 93 -0.63 -7.48 -2.45
CA ASP A 93 -1.66 -6.48 -2.73
C ASP A 93 -1.06 -5.07 -2.72
N MET A 94 -0.15 -4.78 -1.78
CA MET A 94 0.53 -3.48 -1.69
C MET A 94 1.44 -3.21 -2.89
N THR A 95 1.98 -4.25 -3.55
CA THR A 95 2.71 -4.06 -4.82
C THR A 95 1.81 -3.56 -5.94
N ALA A 96 0.49 -3.81 -5.89
CA ALA A 96 -0.48 -3.29 -6.85
C ALA A 96 -0.50 -1.75 -6.93
N ILE A 97 -0.10 -1.09 -5.84
CA ILE A 97 -0.09 0.36 -5.74
C ILE A 97 1.18 0.90 -6.39
N THR A 98 1.02 1.66 -7.46
CA THR A 98 2.13 2.24 -8.24
C THR A 98 2.77 3.45 -7.53
N ASP A 99 1.99 4.24 -6.81
CA ASP A 99 2.48 5.39 -6.03
C ASP A 99 3.18 4.92 -4.75
N SER A 100 4.49 5.18 -4.68
CA SER A 100 5.34 4.80 -3.55
C SER A 100 4.93 5.46 -2.24
N ARG A 101 4.39 6.69 -2.26
CA ARG A 101 3.90 7.38 -1.06
C ARG A 101 2.64 6.72 -0.53
N LEU A 102 1.72 6.36 -1.42
CA LEU A 102 0.51 5.62 -1.03
C LEU A 102 0.88 4.23 -0.48
N ARG A 103 1.84 3.53 -1.11
CA ARG A 103 2.36 2.26 -0.59
C ARG A 103 2.93 2.42 0.83
N ALA A 104 3.75 3.45 1.07
CA ALA A 104 4.28 3.75 2.39
C ALA A 104 3.18 4.01 3.45
N LEU A 105 2.04 4.61 3.07
CA LEU A 105 0.88 4.73 3.97
C LEU A 105 0.34 3.37 4.39
N TYR A 106 0.13 2.44 3.46
CA TYR A 106 -0.34 1.10 3.80
C TYR A 106 0.66 0.33 4.64
N GLU A 107 1.95 0.44 4.34
CA GLU A 107 3.00 -0.18 5.13
C GLU A 107 3.05 0.36 6.56
N GLY A 108 2.85 1.67 6.75
CA GLY A 108 2.79 2.26 8.09
C GLY A 108 1.51 1.92 8.85
N VAL A 109 0.36 1.86 8.18
CA VAL A 109 -0.88 1.29 8.75
C VAL A 109 -0.62 -0.15 9.18
N ALA A 110 0.08 -0.92 8.34
CA ALA A 110 0.37 -2.31 8.64
C ALA A 110 1.29 -2.47 9.85
N ALA A 111 2.38 -1.69 9.88
CA ALA A 111 3.29 -1.63 11.02
C ALA A 111 2.58 -1.21 12.31
N SER A 112 1.60 -0.29 12.23
CA SER A 112 0.91 0.22 13.42
C SER A 112 0.08 -0.83 14.17
N TYR A 113 -0.50 -1.82 13.46
CA TYR A 113 -1.27 -2.87 14.12
C TYR A 113 -0.38 -3.95 14.74
N HIS A 114 0.88 -4.08 14.28
CA HIS A 114 1.87 -4.97 14.89
C HIS A 114 2.46 -4.41 16.20
N GLU A 115 2.18 -3.14 16.52
CA GLU A 115 2.68 -2.44 17.70
C GLU A 115 1.53 -2.17 18.69
N PRO A 116 1.32 -3.00 19.73
CA PRO A 116 0.15 -2.90 20.60
C PRO A 116 -0.02 -1.53 21.27
N SER A 117 1.09 -0.87 21.63
CA SER A 117 1.07 0.48 22.21
C SER A 117 0.60 1.53 21.20
N VAL A 118 1.00 1.41 19.93
CA VAL A 118 0.60 2.31 18.85
C VAL A 118 -0.88 2.10 18.52
N TYR A 119 -1.30 0.84 18.37
CA TYR A 119 -2.70 0.47 18.18
C TYR A 119 -3.59 1.07 19.29
N ARG A 120 -3.23 0.82 20.57
CA ARG A 120 -4.01 1.30 21.72
C ARG A 120 -4.08 2.83 21.76
N ALA A 121 -2.98 3.52 21.45
CA ALA A 121 -3.00 4.99 21.38
C ALA A 121 -3.96 5.51 20.32
N PHE A 122 -3.96 4.93 19.11
CA PHE A 122 -4.90 5.33 18.06
C PHE A 122 -6.34 5.01 18.41
N GLU A 123 -6.61 3.86 19.03
CA GLU A 123 -7.94 3.47 19.50
C GLU A 123 -8.49 4.50 20.52
N VAL A 124 -7.69 4.83 21.54
CA VAL A 124 -8.05 5.85 22.55
C VAL A 124 -8.26 7.22 21.90
N LEU A 125 -7.37 7.64 21.00
CA LEU A 125 -7.51 8.90 20.27
C LEU A 125 -8.75 8.93 19.38
N TYR A 126 -9.06 7.82 18.72
CA TYR A 126 -10.25 7.71 17.87
C TYR A 126 -11.51 7.88 18.72
N GLU A 127 -11.58 7.21 19.88
CA GLU A 127 -12.71 7.33 20.78
C GLU A 127 -12.86 8.75 21.37
N ASP A 128 -11.76 9.33 21.85
CA ASP A 128 -11.78 10.60 22.61
C ASP A 128 -11.81 11.85 21.72
N PHE A 129 -11.35 11.76 20.47
CA PHE A 129 -11.11 12.94 19.63
C PHE A 129 -11.92 12.93 18.33
N ALA A 130 -13.12 13.53 18.40
CA ALA A 130 -14.07 13.55 17.28
C ALA A 130 -13.51 14.08 15.94
N PRO A 131 -12.70 15.16 15.88
CA PRO A 131 -12.11 15.63 14.62
C PRO A 131 -11.22 14.57 13.94
N LEU A 132 -10.48 13.79 14.74
CA LEU A 132 -9.66 12.69 14.22
C LEU A 132 -10.52 11.59 13.61
N ARG A 133 -11.68 11.26 14.20
CA ARG A 133 -12.60 10.27 13.60
C ARG A 133 -13.09 10.69 12.23
N VAL A 134 -13.55 11.92 12.10
CA VAL A 134 -14.07 12.45 10.83
C VAL A 134 -12.98 12.39 9.77
N ALA A 135 -11.77 12.82 10.10
CA ALA A 135 -10.63 12.77 9.19
C ALA A 135 -10.22 11.32 8.86
N GLY A 136 -10.23 10.43 9.85
CA GLY A 136 -9.92 9.01 9.69
C GLY A 136 -10.88 8.32 8.72
N ARG A 137 -12.19 8.55 8.82
CA ARG A 137 -13.19 8.00 7.88
C ARG A 137 -12.96 8.44 6.45
N VAL A 138 -12.62 9.72 6.24
CA VAL A 138 -12.34 10.27 4.90
C VAL A 138 -11.10 9.62 4.30
N VAL A 139 -10.02 9.50 5.09
CA VAL A 139 -8.79 8.84 4.63
C VAL A 139 -9.03 7.36 4.35
N HIS A 140 -9.72 6.65 5.25
CA HIS A 140 -10.09 5.25 5.06
C HIS A 140 -10.85 5.04 3.74
N GLN A 141 -11.93 5.80 3.49
CA GLN A 141 -12.71 5.70 2.25
C GLN A 141 -11.84 5.92 1.01
N LYS A 142 -10.95 6.91 1.04
CA LYS A 142 -10.05 7.21 -0.08
C LYS A 142 -9.05 6.10 -0.32
N LEU A 143 -8.41 5.58 0.75
CA LEU A 143 -7.47 4.48 0.66
C LEU A 143 -8.18 3.22 0.13
N THR A 144 -9.31 2.81 0.70
CA THR A 144 -10.07 1.65 0.21
C THR A 144 -10.40 1.74 -1.28
N SER A 145 -10.82 2.92 -1.78
CA SER A 145 -11.07 3.13 -3.22
C SER A 145 -9.81 2.91 -4.06
N ILE A 146 -8.69 3.52 -3.65
CA ILE A 146 -7.40 3.40 -4.33
C ILE A 146 -6.94 1.94 -4.40
N MET A 147 -7.01 1.21 -3.28
CA MET A 147 -6.57 -0.18 -3.26
C MET A 147 -7.45 -1.03 -4.17
N LYS A 148 -8.77 -0.85 -4.13
CA LYS A 148 -9.70 -1.55 -5.01
C LYS A 148 -9.35 -1.32 -6.49
N GLU A 149 -9.21 -0.06 -6.89
CA GLU A 149 -8.83 0.32 -8.26
C GLU A 149 -7.47 -0.28 -8.67
N SER A 150 -6.49 -0.28 -7.75
CA SER A 150 -5.15 -0.84 -7.98
C SER A 150 -5.19 -2.36 -8.18
N LEU A 151 -5.99 -3.07 -7.39
CA LEU A 151 -6.16 -4.51 -7.51
C LEU A 151 -6.92 -4.89 -8.79
N GLU A 152 -7.99 -4.17 -9.13
CA GLU A 152 -8.73 -4.37 -10.39
C GLU A 152 -7.81 -4.16 -11.60
N TYR A 153 -6.96 -3.13 -11.56
CA TYR A 153 -5.95 -2.88 -12.57
C TYR A 153 -4.94 -4.03 -12.67
N LYS A 154 -4.36 -4.47 -11.54
CA LYS A 154 -3.45 -5.61 -11.49
C LYS A 154 -4.09 -6.86 -12.11
N ILE A 155 -5.31 -7.23 -11.68
CA ILE A 155 -6.03 -8.40 -12.18
C ILE A 155 -6.23 -8.31 -13.70
N ALA A 156 -6.70 -7.17 -14.22
CA ALA A 156 -6.91 -6.98 -15.65
C ALA A 156 -5.61 -7.16 -16.46
N GLN A 157 -4.46 -6.71 -15.92
CA GLN A 157 -3.16 -6.93 -16.53
C GLN A 157 -2.75 -8.41 -16.51
N LEU A 158 -2.94 -9.11 -15.39
CA LEU A 158 -2.63 -10.54 -15.27
C LEU A 158 -3.48 -11.37 -16.24
N GLU A 159 -4.78 -11.08 -16.35
CA GLU A 159 -5.70 -11.73 -17.30
C GLU A 159 -5.32 -11.46 -18.75
N ALA A 160 -4.89 -10.24 -19.06
CA ALA A 160 -4.36 -9.92 -20.38
C ALA A 160 -3.13 -10.78 -20.69
N VAL A 161 -2.24 -11.01 -19.71
CA VAL A 161 -1.05 -11.87 -19.87
C VAL A 161 -1.37 -13.32 -20.08
N GLN A 162 -2.33 -13.83 -19.31
CA GLN A 162 -2.74 -15.22 -19.41
C GLN A 162 -3.27 -15.58 -20.81
N LYS A 163 -3.88 -14.63 -21.54
CA LYS A 163 -4.41 -14.87 -22.90
C LYS A 163 -3.34 -15.16 -23.94
N PHE A 164 -2.11 -14.69 -23.76
CA PHE A 164 -1.08 -14.83 -24.79
C PHE A 164 -0.19 -16.06 -24.60
N LYS A 165 -0.14 -16.67 -23.41
CA LYS A 165 0.82 -17.74 -23.10
C LYS A 165 0.35 -18.72 -22.03
N SER A 166 0.92 -19.94 -22.08
CA SER A 166 0.73 -21.04 -21.13
C SER A 166 1.48 -20.85 -19.80
N PHE A 167 1.57 -19.61 -19.29
CA PHE A 167 2.16 -19.37 -17.98
C PHE A 167 1.18 -19.74 -16.87
N SER A 168 1.70 -20.22 -15.74
CA SER A 168 0.89 -20.28 -14.53
C SER A 168 0.62 -18.86 -14.01
N PHE A 169 -0.48 -18.69 -13.27
CA PHE A 169 -0.79 -17.39 -12.67
C PHE A 169 0.33 -16.91 -11.74
N ASP A 170 0.93 -17.81 -10.97
CA ASP A 170 2.04 -17.50 -10.06
C ASP A 170 3.29 -16.98 -10.80
N GLU A 171 3.61 -17.54 -11.97
CA GLU A 171 4.70 -17.04 -12.80
C GLU A 171 4.42 -15.61 -13.26
N ILE A 172 3.18 -15.34 -13.71
CA ILE A 172 2.78 -14.00 -14.18
C ILE A 172 2.81 -13.00 -13.02
N GLU A 173 2.25 -13.35 -11.86
CA GLU A 173 2.21 -12.46 -10.69
C GLU A 173 3.62 -12.13 -10.18
N SER A 174 4.52 -13.12 -10.18
CA SER A 174 5.92 -12.92 -9.81
C SER A 174 6.59 -11.91 -10.74
N LEU A 175 6.47 -12.10 -12.07
CA LEU A 175 7.01 -11.17 -13.08
C LEU A 175 6.42 -9.77 -12.95
N TRP A 176 5.11 -9.67 -12.71
CA TRP A 176 4.41 -8.42 -12.51
C TRP A 176 4.94 -7.65 -11.28
N SER A 177 5.20 -8.35 -10.18
CA SER A 177 5.77 -7.77 -8.96
C SER A 177 7.18 -7.22 -9.22
N VAL A 178 8.04 -7.98 -9.91
CA VAL A 178 9.37 -7.50 -10.30
C VAL A 178 9.24 -6.24 -11.14
N PHE A 179 8.43 -6.27 -12.19
CA PHE A 179 8.23 -5.12 -13.08
C PHE A 179 7.79 -3.86 -12.33
N THR A 180 6.85 -3.99 -11.39
CA THR A 180 6.35 -2.86 -10.60
C THR A 180 7.40 -2.31 -9.64
N GLN A 181 8.25 -3.18 -9.08
CA GLN A 181 9.39 -2.76 -8.26
C GLN A 181 10.44 -2.02 -9.10
N LEU A 182 10.70 -2.46 -10.32
CA LEU A 182 11.68 -1.83 -11.22
C LEU A 182 11.23 -0.46 -11.72
N THR A 183 9.95 -0.33 -12.06
CA THR A 183 9.39 0.95 -12.51
C THR A 183 9.29 1.95 -11.37
N ASN A 184 8.94 1.50 -10.15
CA ASN A 184 8.79 2.35 -8.95
C ASN A 184 8.02 3.68 -9.24
N GLY A 185 6.98 3.60 -10.08
CA GLY A 185 6.18 4.75 -10.50
C GLY A 185 6.81 5.67 -11.55
N ARG A 186 7.96 5.31 -12.12
CA ARG A 186 8.61 5.98 -13.25
C ARG A 186 8.21 5.33 -14.56
N GLU A 187 8.11 6.15 -15.61
CA GLU A 187 8.07 5.63 -16.98
C GLU A 187 9.44 5.00 -17.29
N LEU A 188 9.47 3.70 -17.53
CA LEU A 188 10.68 3.02 -17.97
C LEU A 188 10.84 3.27 -19.47
N SER A 189 11.84 4.06 -19.85
CA SER A 189 12.15 4.26 -21.26
C SER A 189 12.57 2.93 -21.89
N VAL A 190 12.38 2.80 -23.21
CA VAL A 190 12.81 1.62 -23.98
C VAL A 190 14.31 1.40 -23.79
N GLU A 191 15.07 2.49 -23.75
CA GLU A 191 16.51 2.53 -23.59
C GLU A 191 16.93 2.11 -22.17
N ASP A 192 16.21 2.54 -21.13
CA ASP A 192 16.50 2.14 -19.76
C ASP A 192 16.16 0.67 -19.53
N ALA A 193 15.04 0.18 -20.08
CA ALA A 193 14.76 -1.25 -20.11
C ALA A 193 15.88 -2.02 -20.82
N LYS A 194 16.25 -1.62 -22.05
CA LYS A 194 17.37 -2.22 -22.80
C LYS A 194 18.69 -2.17 -22.02
N ARG A 195 18.98 -1.07 -21.31
CA ARG A 195 20.21 -0.92 -20.51
C ARG A 195 20.20 -1.84 -19.30
N CYS A 196 19.06 -1.98 -18.64
CA CYS A 196 18.90 -2.82 -17.45
C CYS A 196 18.98 -4.31 -17.79
N LEU A 197 18.60 -4.67 -19.01
CA LEU A 197 18.37 -6.06 -19.41
C LEU A 197 19.36 -6.53 -20.48
N GLY A 198 20.20 -5.62 -21.00
CA GLY A 198 21.29 -5.93 -21.90
C GLY A 198 20.85 -6.53 -23.24
N THR A 199 21.78 -7.28 -23.84
CA THR A 199 21.60 -7.96 -25.15
C THR A 199 20.62 -9.12 -25.10
N GLU A 200 20.32 -9.64 -23.91
CA GLU A 200 19.33 -10.70 -23.71
C GLU A 200 17.92 -10.22 -24.10
N LEU A 201 17.64 -8.92 -24.00
CA LEU A 201 16.38 -8.36 -24.47
C LEU A 201 16.26 -8.43 -25.99
N ASP A 202 17.31 -7.99 -26.70
CA ASP A 202 17.36 -7.94 -28.17
C ASP A 202 17.25 -9.36 -28.78
N GLU A 203 17.91 -10.36 -28.20
CA GLU A 203 17.79 -11.77 -28.62
C GLU A 203 16.38 -12.35 -28.39
N LEU A 204 15.68 -11.91 -27.35
CA LEU A 204 14.32 -12.35 -27.04
C LEU A 204 13.29 -11.66 -27.96
N ILE A 205 13.55 -10.42 -28.39
CA ILE A 205 12.76 -9.73 -29.43
C ILE A 205 12.85 -10.48 -30.75
N ASP A 206 14.08 -10.75 -31.18
CA ASP A 206 14.36 -11.33 -32.49
C ASP A 206 13.92 -12.80 -32.57
N SER A 207 14.09 -13.58 -31.50
CA SER A 207 13.74 -15.00 -31.50
C SER A 207 12.24 -15.29 -31.38
N LYS A 208 11.46 -14.38 -30.80
CA LYS A 208 10.02 -14.57 -30.55
C LYS A 208 9.11 -13.68 -31.39
N GLY A 209 9.67 -12.74 -32.17
CA GLY A 209 8.91 -11.81 -33.01
C GLY A 209 7.98 -10.90 -32.21
N LEU A 210 8.39 -10.52 -30.99
CA LEU A 210 7.58 -9.71 -30.09
C LEU A 210 7.88 -8.23 -30.31
N THR A 211 6.88 -7.37 -30.17
CA THR A 211 7.12 -5.93 -30.02
C THR A 211 7.68 -5.66 -28.62
N PHE A 212 8.34 -4.53 -28.41
CA PHE A 212 8.82 -4.12 -27.08
C PHE A 212 7.70 -4.17 -26.02
N GLU A 213 6.44 -3.85 -26.39
CA GLU A 213 5.27 -4.06 -25.51
C GLU A 213 4.99 -5.54 -25.20
N GLY A 214 5.24 -6.45 -26.13
CA GLY A 214 5.20 -7.90 -25.92
C GLY A 214 6.41 -8.46 -25.15
N LEU A 215 7.51 -7.71 -24.98
CA LEU A 215 8.71 -8.11 -24.24
C LEU A 215 8.76 -7.66 -22.79
N LEU A 216 8.21 -6.49 -22.52
CA LEU A 216 7.85 -6.08 -21.15
C LEU A 216 7.03 -7.18 -20.44
N PHE A 217 6.33 -7.98 -21.23
CA PHE A 217 5.51 -9.11 -20.86
C PHE A 217 6.25 -10.43 -20.57
N LEU A 218 7.57 -10.51 -20.85
CA LEU A 218 8.23 -11.80 -21.11
C LEU A 218 9.60 -12.02 -20.43
N TYR A 219 9.85 -11.40 -19.28
CA TYR A 219 11.06 -11.59 -18.46
C TYR A 219 11.19 -12.97 -17.82
N LYS A 220 11.02 -14.06 -18.57
CA LYS A 220 11.06 -15.43 -18.07
C LYS A 220 12.48 -15.96 -17.79
N ASP A 221 13.53 -15.43 -18.43
CA ASP A 221 14.81 -16.16 -18.51
C ASP A 221 16.02 -15.48 -17.82
N LEU A 222 15.82 -14.38 -17.09
CA LEU A 222 16.91 -13.68 -16.39
C LEU A 222 16.90 -13.99 -14.88
N PRO A 223 18.05 -14.36 -14.26
CA PRO A 223 18.12 -14.60 -12.83
C PRO A 223 17.85 -13.32 -12.03
N TYR A 224 16.80 -13.37 -11.21
CA TYR A 224 16.25 -12.27 -10.42
C TYR A 224 17.29 -11.36 -9.75
N GLU A 225 18.34 -11.94 -9.14
CA GLU A 225 19.34 -11.15 -8.40
C GLU A 225 20.27 -10.32 -9.32
N ALA A 226 20.56 -10.78 -10.54
CA ALA A 226 21.41 -10.07 -11.48
C ALA A 226 20.71 -8.84 -12.12
N ILE A 227 19.37 -8.84 -12.14
CA ILE A 227 18.55 -7.75 -12.65
C ILE A 227 18.57 -6.59 -11.65
N VAL A 228 18.37 -6.88 -10.36
CA VAL A 228 18.32 -5.88 -9.29
C VAL A 228 19.62 -5.08 -9.17
N ASP A 229 20.78 -5.76 -9.20
CA ASP A 229 22.09 -5.12 -9.07
C ASP A 229 22.42 -4.18 -10.27
N LYS A 230 22.04 -4.57 -11.49
CA LYS A 230 22.26 -3.76 -12.70
C LYS A 230 21.34 -2.54 -12.75
N LEU A 231 20.13 -2.65 -12.23
CA LEU A 231 19.15 -1.56 -12.19
C LEU A 231 19.48 -0.48 -11.15
N GLN A 232 19.94 -0.87 -9.97
CA GLN A 232 20.40 0.10 -8.96
C GLN A 232 21.63 0.91 -9.42
N ALA A 233 22.46 0.33 -10.30
CA ALA A 233 23.61 1.02 -10.88
C ALA A 233 23.27 1.98 -12.04
N ALA A 234 22.10 1.84 -12.68
CA ALA A 234 21.76 2.51 -13.94
C ALA A 234 20.87 3.76 -13.79
N LEU A 235 20.31 4.03 -12.61
CA LEU A 235 19.35 5.14 -12.41
C LEU A 235 20.07 6.50 -12.25
N PRO A 236 19.85 7.47 -13.16
CA PRO A 236 20.38 8.84 -13.00
C PRO A 236 19.58 9.65 -11.97
N ALA A 237 20.25 10.62 -11.34
CA ALA A 237 19.63 11.62 -10.46
C ALA A 237 18.69 12.54 -11.25
N GLU A 238 17.47 12.74 -10.73
CA GLU A 238 16.23 13.13 -11.41
C GLU A 238 16.19 14.56 -11.99
N SER A 239 15.31 14.77 -12.98
CA SER A 239 14.97 16.07 -13.59
C SER A 239 13.54 16.52 -13.25
N THR A 240 13.41 17.80 -12.93
CA THR A 240 12.27 18.52 -12.37
C THR A 240 11.36 19.18 -13.43
N THR A 241 10.05 19.14 -13.19
CA THR A 241 9.09 20.08 -13.80
C THR A 241 8.22 20.68 -12.69
N THR A 242 7.94 21.97 -12.78
CA THR A 242 7.41 22.93 -11.76
C THR A 242 6.49 22.40 -10.66
N ILE A 243 7.12 21.71 -9.71
CA ILE A 243 6.67 21.18 -8.43
C ILE A 243 6.92 22.19 -7.27
N ASP A 244 7.65 23.28 -7.55
CA ASP A 244 8.33 24.11 -6.53
C ASP A 244 7.44 24.79 -5.47
N GLU A 245 6.29 25.37 -5.81
CA GLU A 245 5.50 26.12 -4.80
C GLU A 245 4.71 25.21 -3.84
N LEU A 246 4.18 24.09 -4.34
CA LEU A 246 3.59 23.06 -3.48
C LEU A 246 4.68 22.35 -2.67
N ASP A 247 5.90 22.28 -3.21
CA ASP A 247 7.04 21.69 -2.52
C ASP A 247 7.47 22.53 -1.32
N ASP A 248 7.56 23.86 -1.42
CA ASP A 248 7.95 24.71 -0.29
C ASP A 248 7.02 24.55 0.93
N LYS A 249 5.71 24.54 0.69
CA LYS A 249 4.73 24.38 1.78
C LYS A 249 4.80 22.98 2.38
N ARG A 250 4.92 21.94 1.54
CA ARG A 250 5.09 20.55 1.98
C ARG A 250 6.38 20.37 2.76
N ARG A 251 7.48 20.96 2.30
CA ARG A 251 8.79 20.98 2.95
C ARG A 251 8.71 21.60 4.34
N ARG A 252 8.01 22.73 4.51
CA ARG A 252 7.78 23.34 5.83
C ARG A 252 7.01 22.43 6.78
N TYR A 253 5.98 21.73 6.29
CA TYR A 253 5.24 20.78 7.13
C TYR A 253 6.03 19.52 7.45
N SER A 254 6.80 19.03 6.49
CA SER A 254 7.74 17.91 6.65
C SER A 254 8.78 18.24 7.72
N GLN A 255 9.45 19.39 7.61
CA GLN A 255 10.42 19.88 8.59
C GLN A 255 9.79 20.04 9.97
N ARG A 256 8.59 20.63 10.05
CA ARG A 256 7.89 20.77 11.33
C ARG A 256 7.57 19.43 11.98
N TYR A 257 7.25 18.40 11.19
CA TYR A 257 7.03 17.05 11.71
C TYR A 257 8.36 16.47 12.26
N ASP A 258 9.47 16.66 11.55
CA ASP A 258 10.79 16.23 12.00
C ASP A 258 11.22 16.94 13.31
N GLU A 259 10.93 18.23 13.44
CA GLU A 259 11.15 18.99 14.68
C GLU A 259 10.36 18.43 15.87
N MET A 260 9.14 17.90 15.63
CA MET A 260 8.38 17.20 16.68
C MET A 260 9.07 15.91 17.09
N LEU A 261 9.56 15.10 16.14
CA LEU A 261 10.28 13.85 16.43
C LEU A 261 11.56 14.09 17.23
N VAL A 262 12.30 15.16 16.93
CA VAL A 262 13.48 15.57 17.73
C VAL A 262 13.08 15.86 19.18
N GLN A 263 11.94 16.52 19.41
CA GLN A 263 11.46 16.77 20.78
C GLN A 263 11.01 15.48 21.49
N PHE A 264 10.38 14.54 20.78
CA PHE A 264 10.10 13.21 21.34
C PHE A 264 11.39 12.52 21.80
N ALA A 265 12.45 12.54 21.00
CA ALA A 265 13.72 11.93 21.39
C ALA A 265 14.28 12.50 22.71
N VAL A 266 14.15 13.81 22.95
CA VAL A 266 14.57 14.46 24.20
C VAL A 266 13.74 14.02 25.40
N TRP A 267 12.47 13.68 25.21
CA TRP A 267 11.55 13.32 26.29
C TRP A 267 11.56 11.83 26.65
N LYS A 268 12.26 10.99 25.89
CA LYS A 268 12.23 9.52 26.02
C LYS A 268 12.54 9.02 27.44
N ASP A 269 13.51 9.65 28.12
CA ASP A 269 13.94 9.24 29.46
C ASP A 269 13.03 9.75 30.60
N PHE A 270 11.99 10.52 30.27
CA PHE A 270 11.08 11.17 31.23
C PHE A 270 9.68 10.57 31.23
N ILE A 271 9.44 9.49 30.48
CA ILE A 271 8.12 8.87 30.37
C ILE A 271 7.71 8.31 31.74
N PRO A 272 6.60 8.77 32.33
CA PRO A 272 6.18 8.29 33.64
C PRO A 272 5.66 6.85 33.55
N ASP A 273 5.96 6.07 34.60
CA ASP A 273 5.31 4.78 34.84
C ASP A 273 3.85 4.96 35.24
N GLY A 274 3.04 3.94 35.00
CA GLY A 274 1.63 3.91 35.38
C GLY A 274 0.70 3.44 34.29
N GLU A 275 -0.60 3.54 34.57
CA GLU A 275 -1.68 3.12 33.68
C GLU A 275 -2.65 4.28 33.40
N GLY A 276 -3.35 4.21 32.28
CA GLY A 276 -4.47 5.08 31.96
C GLY A 276 -4.38 5.67 30.56
N ARG A 277 -5.55 6.06 30.03
CA ARG A 277 -5.74 6.50 28.63
C ARG A 277 -4.70 7.51 28.13
N ARG A 278 -4.37 8.52 28.93
CA ARG A 278 -3.36 9.54 28.55
C ARG A 278 -1.95 8.97 28.48
N LEU A 279 -1.62 8.03 29.36
CA LEU A 279 -0.33 7.33 29.32
C LEU A 279 -0.28 6.35 28.17
N ASP A 280 -1.40 5.72 27.79
CA ASP A 280 -1.49 4.88 26.60
C ASP A 280 -1.18 5.68 25.33
N ILE A 281 -1.81 6.87 25.18
CA ILE A 281 -1.51 7.81 24.08
C ILE A 281 -0.02 8.15 24.08
N LEU A 282 0.53 8.51 25.25
CA LEU A 282 1.92 8.89 25.38
C LEU A 282 2.85 7.77 24.91
N ARG A 283 2.68 6.55 25.47
CA ARG A 283 3.49 5.37 25.13
C ARG A 283 3.40 5.04 23.65
N GLY A 284 2.19 5.04 23.07
CA GLY A 284 2.02 4.79 21.64
C GLY A 284 2.68 5.85 20.77
N CYS A 285 2.70 7.13 21.17
CA CYS A 285 3.46 8.14 20.43
C CYS A 285 4.96 7.87 20.43
N PHE A 286 5.55 7.46 21.57
CA PHE A 286 6.97 7.13 21.64
C PHE A 286 7.33 5.87 20.85
N VAL A 287 6.60 4.77 21.05
CA VAL A 287 6.80 3.52 20.29
C VAL A 287 6.60 3.78 18.80
N GLY A 288 5.57 4.54 18.43
CA GLY A 288 5.31 4.91 17.04
C GLY A 288 6.40 5.78 16.42
N SER A 289 7.05 6.65 17.21
CA SER A 289 8.17 7.48 16.75
C SER A 289 9.46 6.69 16.51
N GLU A 290 9.56 5.47 17.04
CA GLU A 290 10.70 4.57 16.84
C GLU A 290 10.50 3.61 15.66
N ASN A 291 9.26 3.45 15.18
CA ASN A 291 8.95 2.60 14.05
C ASN A 291 9.00 3.41 12.74
N PRO A 292 9.99 3.18 11.85
CA PRO A 292 10.21 4.03 10.67
C PRO A 292 9.05 3.99 9.68
N LYS A 293 8.34 2.85 9.56
CA LYS A 293 7.16 2.72 8.68
C LYS A 293 5.99 3.56 9.19
N VAL A 294 5.77 3.55 10.51
CA VAL A 294 4.74 4.37 11.15
C VAL A 294 5.07 5.85 11.01
N VAL A 295 6.33 6.23 11.27
CA VAL A 295 6.82 7.61 11.12
C VAL A 295 6.61 8.12 9.69
N GLU A 296 7.01 7.35 8.69
CA GLU A 296 6.88 7.76 7.29
C GLU A 296 5.42 7.94 6.89
N ALA A 297 4.54 6.99 7.25
CA ALA A 297 3.12 7.11 6.96
C ALA A 297 2.48 8.33 7.65
N LEU A 298 2.80 8.57 8.93
CA LEU A 298 2.28 9.72 9.66
C LEU A 298 2.83 11.04 9.11
N LYS A 299 4.07 11.07 8.63
CA LYS A 299 4.67 12.23 7.96
C LYS A 299 3.93 12.54 6.65
N ILE A 300 3.67 11.54 5.82
CA ILE A 300 2.86 11.68 4.59
C ILE A 300 1.48 12.23 4.94
N ILE A 301 0.80 11.65 5.94
CA ILE A 301 -0.51 12.11 6.41
C ILE A 301 -0.46 13.57 6.87
N TYR A 302 0.54 13.93 7.67
CA TYR A 302 0.70 15.28 8.22
C TYR A 302 0.95 16.30 7.10
N VAL A 303 1.74 15.93 6.09
CA VAL A 303 2.06 16.79 4.95
C VAL A 303 0.86 16.95 4.01
N ASP A 304 0.11 15.88 3.73
CA ASP A 304 -0.91 15.90 2.66
C ASP A 304 -2.34 16.17 3.17
N TYR A 305 -2.67 15.87 4.42
CA TYR A 305 -4.04 15.96 4.93
C TYR A 305 -4.19 17.03 6.01
N ALA A 306 -4.73 18.20 5.66
CA ALA A 306 -4.85 19.35 6.56
C ALA A 306 -5.64 19.04 7.85
N ALA A 307 -6.72 18.25 7.78
CA ALA A 307 -7.50 17.86 8.96
C ALA A 307 -6.67 17.01 9.94
N LEU A 308 -5.92 16.03 9.44
CA LEU A 308 -5.04 15.19 10.25
C LEU A 308 -3.83 15.96 10.77
N ARG A 309 -3.33 16.95 10.01
CA ARG A 309 -2.29 17.88 10.48
C ARG A 309 -2.73 18.67 11.71
N MET A 310 -3.98 19.16 11.72
CA MET A 310 -4.53 19.85 12.90
C MET A 310 -4.60 18.92 14.11
N SER A 311 -5.06 17.67 13.90
CA SER A 311 -5.08 16.65 14.95
C SER A 311 -3.69 16.33 15.48
N GLY A 312 -2.70 16.15 14.60
CA GLY A 312 -1.30 15.91 14.99
C GLY A 312 -0.72 17.05 15.82
N ASN A 313 -0.98 18.31 15.44
CA ASN A 313 -0.57 19.48 16.23
C ASN A 313 -1.22 19.50 17.63
N TRP A 314 -2.47 19.06 17.74
CA TRP A 314 -3.17 18.98 19.02
C TRP A 314 -2.60 17.87 19.91
N ILE A 315 -2.39 16.68 19.36
CA ILE A 315 -1.78 15.54 20.06
C ILE A 315 -0.38 15.93 20.56
N PHE A 316 0.42 16.58 19.71
CA PHE A 316 1.74 17.06 20.10
C PHE A 316 1.69 18.03 21.28
N LYS A 317 0.76 18.98 21.28
CA LYS A 317 0.55 19.91 22.42
C LYS A 317 0.14 19.18 23.70
N LEU A 318 -0.74 18.19 23.58
CA LEU A 318 -1.16 17.35 24.71
C LEU A 318 0.05 16.63 25.32
N VAL A 319 0.84 15.95 24.49
CA VAL A 319 2.07 15.25 24.92
C VAL A 319 3.06 16.22 25.54
N SER A 320 3.32 17.36 24.89
CA SER A 320 4.22 18.41 25.40
C SER A 320 3.83 18.88 26.80
N ALA A 321 2.54 19.06 27.05
CA ALA A 321 2.03 19.50 28.35
C ALA A 321 2.20 18.42 29.44
N LEU A 322 2.07 17.14 29.09
CA LEU A 322 2.33 16.02 30.00
C LEU A 322 3.83 15.92 30.33
N MET A 323 4.69 15.94 29.31
CA MET A 323 6.14 15.85 29.49
C MET A 323 6.71 17.02 30.28
N SER A 324 6.24 18.24 30.01
CA SER A 324 6.66 19.43 30.78
C SER A 324 6.33 19.33 32.28
N ARG A 325 5.35 18.53 32.68
CA ARG A 325 5.05 18.28 34.11
C ARG A 325 5.97 17.19 34.67
N ALA A 326 6.15 16.09 33.94
CA ALA A 326 7.03 14.99 34.32
C ALA A 326 8.48 15.46 34.52
N THR A 327 9.03 16.22 33.55
CA THR A 327 10.39 16.76 33.64
C THR A 327 10.57 17.69 34.84
N ARG A 328 9.58 18.53 35.17
CA ARG A 328 9.62 19.40 36.37
C ARG A 328 9.61 18.59 37.67
N GLN A 329 8.85 17.51 37.73
CA GLN A 329 8.82 16.64 38.91
C GLN A 329 10.16 15.93 39.12
N GLN A 330 10.78 15.42 38.05
CA GLN A 330 12.07 14.74 38.13
C GLN A 330 13.21 15.70 38.53
N GLN A 331 13.19 16.94 38.06
CA GLN A 331 14.16 17.97 38.46
C GLN A 331 14.03 18.40 39.93
N GLN A 332 12.87 18.21 40.57
CA GLN A 332 12.65 18.58 41.99
C GLN A 332 13.04 17.46 42.98
N GLN A 333 13.16 16.21 42.55
CA GLN A 333 13.53 15.08 43.42
C GLN A 333 14.96 15.08 44.01
N PRO A 334 16.01 15.62 43.36
CA PRO A 334 17.38 15.56 43.90
C PRO A 334 17.54 16.25 45.26
N GLN A 335 16.80 17.34 45.50
CA GLN A 335 16.91 18.11 46.75
C GLN A 335 16.28 17.38 47.95
N GLN A 336 15.27 16.55 47.73
CA GLN A 336 14.63 15.79 48.83
C GLN A 336 15.44 14.56 49.25
N ARG A 337 16.26 13.98 48.37
CA ARG A 337 17.11 12.84 48.71
C ARG A 337 18.34 13.23 49.54
N GLN A 338 18.91 14.41 49.36
CA GLN A 338 20.06 14.85 50.16
C GLN A 338 19.70 15.14 51.63
N GLY A 339 18.46 15.56 51.91
CA GLY A 339 18.01 15.82 53.29
C GLY A 339 17.72 14.58 54.14
N ARG A 340 17.72 13.37 53.56
CA ARG A 340 17.36 12.13 54.29
C ARG A 340 18.55 11.33 54.81
N TRP A 341 19.78 11.69 54.42
CA TRP A 341 21.02 11.02 54.87
C TRP A 341 21.64 11.65 56.13
N PHE A 342 21.06 12.73 56.65
CA PHE A 342 21.55 13.45 57.84
C PHE A 342 20.65 13.29 59.07
N ARG A 343 19.96 12.15 59.20
CA ARG A 343 19.20 11.82 60.43
C ARG A 343 19.58 10.46 60.98
#